data_AF-A0A1X7J7F1-F1
#
_entry.id   AF-A0A1X7J7F1-F1
#
_cell.length_a   1.000
_cell.length_b   1.000
_cell.length_c   1.000
_cell.angle_alpha   90.00
_cell.angle_beta   90.00
_cell.angle_gamma   90.00
#
_symmetry.space_group_name_H-M   'P 1'
#
loop_
_entity.id
_entity.type
_entity.pdbx_description
1 polymer ?
#
loop_
_entity_poly.entity_id
_entity_poly.type
_entity_poly.pdbx_seq_one_letter_code
_entity_poly.pdbx_strand_id
1 'polypeptide(L)'
;MESTLKKRIPLMVNEPLRNELEKSTKVILEKISIIQSLSKDNLGIDLSNPDNAMGFIRKYSKQEDIENVELQNELLFIKFGKEVSKLTSDHPSIIKLKALEMFCTQTDRDKTKEVIHYAVSINIGVEKLNAEIDLEHFVLNDEFIYNSKLDTRLKELYTTYCKNNKQKEIKEFTEKISEIIKHAMKIGLISNSRLGVNPENFIDINTGDINYYRIAGLQ
;
A
#
# COMPACT_ATOMS: atom_id res chain seq x y z
N MET A 1 -38.84 -9.43 0.39
CA MET A 1 -37.84 -10.47 0.72
C MET A 1 -36.49 -9.96 0.24
N GLU A 2 -35.68 -9.42 1.13
CA GLU A 2 -34.32 -9.00 0.83
C GLU A 2 -33.46 -10.24 0.59
N SER A 3 -33.14 -10.51 -0.67
CA SER A 3 -32.13 -11.51 -1.01
C SER A 3 -30.76 -10.93 -0.69
N THR A 4 -30.25 -11.21 0.50
CA THR A 4 -28.83 -11.04 0.79
C THR A 4 -28.04 -11.95 -0.14
N LEU A 5 -27.38 -11.38 -1.14
CA LEU A 5 -26.45 -12.08 -2.01
C LEU A 5 -25.35 -12.72 -1.12
N LYS A 6 -25.39 -14.05 -0.96
CA LYS A 6 -24.41 -14.81 -0.16
C LYS A 6 -22.96 -14.66 -0.64
N LYS A 7 -22.74 -14.18 -1.88
CA LYS A 7 -21.43 -13.92 -2.47
C LYS A 7 -21.47 -12.59 -3.20
N ARG A 8 -20.57 -11.67 -2.86
CA ARG A 8 -20.42 -10.39 -3.60
C ARG A 8 -19.90 -10.70 -4.99
N ILE A 9 -20.63 -10.25 -6.02
CA ILE A 9 -20.26 -10.43 -7.42
C ILE A 9 -19.68 -9.11 -7.91
N PRO A 10 -18.42 -9.08 -8.40
CA PRO A 10 -17.83 -7.86 -8.91
C PRO A 10 -18.60 -7.43 -10.15
N LEU A 11 -19.03 -6.18 -10.18
CA LEU A 11 -19.62 -5.53 -11.34
C LEU A 11 -18.51 -4.97 -12.25
N MET A 12 -17.54 -4.27 -11.66
CA MET A 12 -16.43 -3.65 -12.37
C MET A 12 -15.20 -3.56 -11.47
N VAL A 13 -14.02 -3.58 -12.09
CA VAL A 13 -12.72 -3.34 -11.46
C VAL A 13 -12.11 -2.07 -12.08
N ASN A 14 -11.72 -1.10 -11.26
CA ASN A 14 -10.96 0.06 -11.68
C ASN A 14 -9.47 -0.34 -11.79
N GLU A 15 -9.07 -0.82 -12.97
CA GLU A 15 -7.70 -1.31 -13.23
C GLU A 15 -6.60 -0.25 -12.99
N PRO A 16 -6.76 1.04 -13.37
CA PRO A 16 -5.80 2.07 -13.01
C PRO A 16 -5.57 2.19 -11.50
N LEU A 17 -6.66 2.29 -10.73
CA LEU A 17 -6.59 2.40 -9.27
C LEU A 17 -6.00 1.15 -8.63
N ARG A 18 -6.38 -0.04 -9.12
CA ARG A 18 -5.82 -1.31 -8.68
C ARG A 18 -4.29 -1.33 -8.84
N ASN A 19 -3.80 -0.97 -10.03
CA ASN A 19 -2.36 -0.95 -10.30
C ASN A 19 -1.61 0.05 -9.42
N GLU A 20 -2.20 1.23 -9.17
CA GLU A 20 -1.64 2.24 -8.27
C GLU A 20 -1.53 1.73 -6.82
N LEU A 21 -2.60 1.12 -6.31
CA LEU A 21 -2.65 0.59 -4.95
C LEU A 21 -1.72 -0.61 -4.75
N GLU A 22 -1.70 -1.54 -5.69
CA GLU A 22 -0.80 -2.70 -5.66
C GLU A 22 0.68 -2.25 -5.74
N LYS A 23 1.00 -1.24 -6.56
CA LYS A 23 2.34 -0.67 -6.64
C LYS A 23 2.73 0.02 -5.34
N SER A 24 1.84 0.84 -4.78
CA SER A 24 2.10 1.55 -3.52
C SER A 24 2.36 0.58 -2.37
N THR A 25 1.58 -0.49 -2.31
CA THR A 25 1.76 -1.59 -1.36
C THR A 25 3.14 -2.25 -1.46
N LYS A 26 3.60 -2.55 -2.68
CA LYS A 26 4.93 -3.14 -2.90
C LYS A 26 6.04 -2.20 -2.41
N VAL A 27 5.92 -0.90 -2.71
CA VAL A 27 6.87 0.12 -2.23
C VAL A 27 6.90 0.19 -0.70
N ILE A 28 5.75 0.05 -0.02
CA ILE A 28 5.69 0.01 1.44
C ILE A 28 6.44 -1.21 1.98
N LEU A 29 6.19 -2.40 1.43
CA LEU A 29 6.89 -3.64 1.83
C LEU A 29 8.40 -3.56 1.59
N GLU A 30 8.83 -3.00 0.46
CA GLU A 30 10.25 -2.77 0.16
C GLU A 30 10.88 -1.83 1.19
N LYS A 31 10.21 -0.73 1.55
CA LYS A 31 10.70 0.18 2.58
C LYS A 31 10.77 -0.48 3.96
N ILE A 32 9.84 -1.38 4.30
CA ILE A 32 9.89 -2.16 5.53
C ILE A 32 11.13 -3.07 5.54
N SER A 33 11.42 -3.75 4.42
CA SER A 33 12.64 -4.56 4.31
C SER A 33 13.91 -3.71 4.44
N ILE A 34 13.94 -2.53 3.80
CA ILE A 34 15.07 -1.60 3.88
C ILE A 34 15.30 -1.12 5.32
N ILE A 35 14.25 -0.68 6.02
CA ILE A 35 14.40 -0.21 7.40
C ILE A 35 14.84 -1.33 8.34
N GLN A 36 14.41 -2.58 8.13
CA GLN A 36 14.88 -3.72 8.89
C GLN A 36 16.38 -3.95 8.72
N SER A 37 16.90 -3.87 7.49
CA SER A 37 18.34 -4.00 7.21
C SER A 37 19.12 -2.82 7.79
N LEU A 38 18.73 -1.58 7.44
CA LEU A 38 19.47 -0.39 7.86
C LEU A 38 19.48 -0.20 9.37
N SER A 39 18.38 -0.51 10.07
CA SER A 39 18.33 -0.41 11.54
C SER A 39 19.30 -1.39 12.19
N LYS A 40 19.42 -2.61 11.64
CA LYS A 40 20.36 -3.61 12.13
C LYS A 40 21.80 -3.21 11.82
N ASP A 41 22.09 -2.85 10.58
CA ASP A 41 23.45 -2.60 10.10
C ASP A 41 24.04 -1.29 10.64
N ASN A 42 23.22 -0.24 10.74
CA ASN A 42 23.70 1.08 11.13
C ASN A 42 23.56 1.36 12.62
N LEU A 43 22.53 0.81 13.28
CA LEU A 43 22.16 1.13 14.66
C LEU A 43 22.19 -0.08 15.61
N GLY A 44 22.36 -1.31 15.10
CA GLY A 44 22.32 -2.52 15.90
C GLY A 44 20.92 -2.87 16.43
N ILE A 45 19.87 -2.32 15.83
CA ILE A 45 18.47 -2.53 16.24
C ILE A 45 17.87 -3.66 15.43
N ASP A 46 17.41 -4.72 16.09
CA ASP A 46 16.77 -5.85 15.44
C ASP A 46 15.26 -5.61 15.27
N LEU A 47 14.85 -5.38 14.02
CA LEU A 47 13.45 -5.21 13.60
C LEU A 47 12.91 -6.44 12.86
N SER A 48 13.55 -7.62 13.00
CA SER A 48 13.08 -8.85 12.35
C SER A 48 11.70 -9.31 12.85
N ASN A 49 11.39 -9.08 14.13
CA ASN A 49 10.07 -9.32 14.69
C ASN A 49 9.07 -8.22 14.23
N PRO A 50 7.91 -8.58 13.66
CA PRO A 50 6.94 -7.60 13.18
C PRO A 50 6.40 -6.64 14.24
N ASP A 51 6.17 -7.08 15.47
CA ASP A 51 5.65 -6.19 16.53
C ASP A 51 6.67 -5.10 16.89
N ASN A 52 7.95 -5.48 16.97
CA ASN A 52 9.04 -4.53 17.18
C ASN A 52 9.16 -3.55 16.01
N ALA A 53 9.10 -4.05 14.78
CA ALA A 53 9.15 -3.22 13.58
C ALA A 53 7.95 -2.25 13.51
N MET A 54 6.73 -2.72 13.79
CA MET A 54 5.54 -1.89 13.82
C MET A 54 5.63 -0.83 14.91
N GLY A 55 6.07 -1.19 16.12
CA GLY A 55 6.29 -0.23 17.21
C GLY A 55 7.32 0.84 16.84
N PHE A 56 8.42 0.43 16.20
CA PHE A 56 9.44 1.34 15.69
C PHE A 56 8.87 2.30 14.64
N ILE A 57 8.20 1.77 13.61
CA ILE A 57 7.63 2.58 12.53
C ILE A 57 6.61 3.57 13.09
N ARG A 58 5.71 3.13 13.97
CA ARG A 58 4.68 3.98 14.58
C ARG A 58 5.23 5.15 15.38
N LYS A 59 6.39 4.97 16.01
CA LYS A 59 7.05 6.02 16.80
C LYS A 59 7.41 7.23 15.94
N TYR A 60 7.78 7.01 14.67
CA TYR A 60 8.25 8.05 13.76
C TYR A 60 7.24 8.28 12.63
N SER A 61 6.33 9.23 12.82
CA SER A 61 5.17 9.42 11.92
C SER A 61 5.15 10.78 11.23
N LYS A 62 5.91 11.77 11.71
CA LYS A 62 5.88 13.14 11.20
C LYS A 62 7.18 13.46 10.47
N GLN A 63 7.11 14.32 9.45
CA GLN A 63 8.32 14.75 8.74
C GLN A 63 9.32 15.50 9.62
N GLU A 64 8.81 16.21 10.63
CA GLU A 64 9.62 16.89 11.65
C GLU A 64 10.47 15.92 12.46
N ASP A 65 10.05 14.66 12.60
CA ASP A 65 10.78 13.64 13.37
C ASP A 65 12.16 13.35 12.74
N ILE A 66 12.32 13.54 11.43
CA ILE A 66 13.59 13.32 10.72
C ILE A 66 14.67 14.27 11.23
N GLU A 67 14.33 15.53 11.43
CA GLU A 67 15.29 16.57 11.86
C GLU A 67 15.32 16.73 13.39
N ASN A 68 14.52 15.97 14.13
CA ASN A 68 14.47 16.02 15.58
C ASN A 68 15.73 15.41 16.20
N VAL A 69 16.55 16.28 16.81
CA VAL A 69 17.83 15.90 17.43
C VAL A 69 17.64 14.95 18.62
N GLU A 70 16.57 15.09 19.40
CA GLU A 70 16.32 14.21 20.55
C GLU A 70 16.02 12.78 20.08
N LEU A 71 15.14 12.63 19.09
CA LEU A 71 14.79 11.34 18.50
C LEU A 71 15.99 10.67 17.81
N GLN A 72 16.83 11.45 17.12
CA GLN A 72 18.09 10.96 16.57
C GLN A 72 19.04 10.48 17.69
N ASN A 73 19.19 11.27 18.76
CA ASN A 73 20.07 10.92 19.87
C ASN A 73 19.60 9.65 20.59
N GLU A 74 18.29 9.42 20.73
CA GLU A 74 17.76 8.17 21.29
C GLU A 74 18.25 6.93 20.52
N LEU A 75 18.22 6.97 19.19
CA LEU A 75 18.72 5.87 18.34
C LEU A 75 20.24 5.72 18.46
N LEU A 76 20.97 6.83 18.52
CA LEU A 76 22.42 6.82 18.69
C LEU A 76 22.85 6.31 20.07
N PHE A 77 22.05 6.53 21.11
CA PHE A 77 22.28 5.95 22.43
C PHE A 77 22.06 4.44 22.45
N ILE A 78 21.21 3.88 21.59
CA ILE A 78 21.10 2.43 21.43
C ILE A 78 22.39 1.88 20.82
N LYS A 79 22.90 2.54 19.76
CA LYS A 79 24.13 2.14 19.08
C LYS A 79 25.37 2.21 19.96
N PHE A 80 25.62 3.36 20.59
CA PHE A 80 26.83 3.65 21.36
C PHE A 80 26.65 3.51 22.87
N GLY A 81 25.55 2.90 23.31
CA GLY A 81 25.15 2.90 24.72
C GLY A 81 26.19 2.29 25.65
N LYS A 82 26.95 1.28 25.19
CA LYS A 82 28.02 0.64 25.96
C LYS A 82 29.22 1.57 26.13
N GLU A 83 29.66 2.20 25.05
CA GLU A 83 30.77 3.15 25.01
C GLU A 83 30.47 4.38 25.85
N VAL A 84 29.27 4.95 25.69
CA VAL A 84 28.78 6.08 26.49
C VAL A 84 28.74 5.71 27.96
N SER A 85 28.15 4.57 28.33
CA SER A 85 28.03 4.14 29.72
C SER A 85 29.40 3.93 30.37
N LYS A 86 30.34 3.29 29.65
CA LYS A 86 31.71 3.10 30.11
C LYS A 86 32.40 4.44 30.36
N LEU A 87 32.34 5.36 29.39
CA LEU A 87 32.96 6.68 29.54
C LEU A 87 32.39 7.47 30.72
N THR A 88 31.07 7.44 30.92
CA THR A 88 30.43 8.12 32.07
C THR A 88 30.75 7.46 33.41
N SER A 89 31.05 6.15 33.42
CA SER A 89 31.52 5.46 34.63
C SER A 89 32.97 5.82 34.95
N ASP A 90 33.82 5.86 33.93
CA ASP A 90 35.24 6.18 34.07
C ASP A 90 35.46 7.69 34.38
N HIS A 91 34.55 8.54 33.89
CA HIS A 91 34.57 9.99 34.09
C HIS A 91 33.17 10.53 34.46
N PRO A 92 32.77 10.46 35.74
CA PRO A 92 31.43 10.85 36.20
C PRO A 92 31.05 12.32 35.99
N SER A 93 32.02 13.21 35.76
CA SER A 93 31.78 14.62 35.46
C SER A 93 31.29 14.87 34.04
N ILE A 94 31.40 13.90 33.12
CA ILE A 94 30.95 14.02 31.73
C ILE A 94 29.46 13.66 31.65
N ILE A 95 28.65 14.59 31.13
CA ILE A 95 27.22 14.33 30.87
C ILE A 95 27.03 13.39 29.68
N LYS A 96 25.97 12.56 29.71
CA LYS A 96 25.68 11.54 28.69
C LYS A 96 25.66 12.08 27.25
N LEU A 97 25.08 13.26 27.02
CA LEU A 97 25.03 13.88 25.69
C LEU A 97 26.44 14.23 25.18
N LYS A 98 27.30 14.76 26.04
CA LYS A 98 28.68 15.07 25.68
C LYS A 98 29.49 13.82 25.41
N ALA A 99 29.26 12.76 26.19
CA ALA A 99 29.83 11.45 25.92
C ALA A 99 29.38 10.89 24.56
N LEU A 100 28.11 11.03 24.20
CA LEU A 100 27.59 10.61 22.89
C LEU A 100 28.27 11.37 21.74
N GLU A 101 28.44 12.68 21.87
CA GLU A 101 29.13 13.51 20.86
C GLU A 101 30.59 13.08 20.61
N MET A 102 31.24 12.45 21.59
CA MET A 102 32.62 11.97 21.43
C MET A 102 32.71 10.70 20.57
N PHE A 103 31.62 9.94 20.45
CA PHE A 103 31.56 8.71 19.65
C PHE A 103 30.80 8.89 18.34
N CYS A 104 29.82 9.79 18.31
CA CYS A 104 28.96 10.02 17.15
C CYS A 104 29.65 10.84 16.07
N THR A 105 29.62 10.36 14.83
CA THR A 105 30.04 11.13 13.66
C THR A 105 28.85 11.77 12.94
N GLN A 106 29.12 12.69 12.00
CA GLN A 106 28.06 13.22 11.12
C GLN A 106 27.41 12.10 10.29
N THR A 107 28.20 11.13 9.82
CA THR A 107 27.72 9.96 9.08
C THR A 107 26.74 9.13 9.92
N ASP A 108 26.95 8.99 11.22
CA ASP A 108 26.01 8.28 12.10
C ASP A 108 24.67 9.03 12.22
N ARG A 109 24.70 10.36 12.27
CA ARG A 109 23.49 11.19 12.27
C ARG A 109 22.75 11.06 10.95
N ASP A 110 23.44 11.11 9.82
CA ASP A 110 22.82 10.99 8.50
C ASP A 110 22.15 9.61 8.32
N LYS A 111 22.82 8.53 8.76
CA LYS A 111 22.24 7.18 8.80
C LYS A 111 21.01 7.09 9.70
N THR A 112 21.04 7.77 10.84
CA THR A 112 19.91 7.81 11.77
C THR A 112 18.72 8.54 11.14
N LYS A 113 18.97 9.68 10.49
CA LYS A 113 17.95 10.41 9.71
C LYS A 113 17.36 9.56 8.61
N GLU A 114 18.18 8.81 7.89
CA GLU A 114 17.73 7.90 6.84
C GLU A 114 16.78 6.83 7.40
N VAL A 115 17.11 6.20 8.53
CA VAL A 115 16.23 5.21 9.18
C VAL A 115 14.89 5.85 9.59
N ILE A 116 14.90 7.03 10.22
CA ILE A 116 13.68 7.75 10.59
C ILE A 116 12.87 8.12 9.34
N HIS A 117 13.54 8.58 8.27
CA HIS A 117 12.91 8.92 7.01
C HIS A 117 12.14 7.74 6.41
N TYR A 118 12.69 6.53 6.45
CA TYR A 118 11.99 5.33 6.00
C TYR A 118 10.75 5.04 6.85
N ALA A 119 10.83 5.14 8.17
CA ALA A 119 9.67 4.95 9.06
C ALA A 119 8.54 5.94 8.75
N VAL A 120 8.87 7.23 8.65
CA VAL A 120 7.91 8.29 8.30
C VAL A 120 7.31 8.03 6.91
N SER A 121 8.15 7.67 5.94
CA SER A 121 7.71 7.36 4.57
C SER A 121 6.80 6.14 4.47
N ILE A 122 6.96 5.16 5.36
CA ILE A 122 6.05 4.02 5.49
C ILE A 122 4.70 4.49 6.02
N ASN A 123 4.67 5.25 7.12
CA ASN A 123 3.43 5.77 7.70
C ASN A 123 2.63 6.61 6.70
N ILE A 124 3.30 7.54 6.01
CA ILE A 124 2.67 8.35 4.96
C ILE A 124 2.15 7.46 3.82
N GLY A 125 2.90 6.42 3.45
CA GLY A 125 2.49 5.47 2.42
C GLY A 125 1.22 4.71 2.81
N VAL A 126 1.14 4.24 4.05
CA VAL A 126 -0.02 3.54 4.62
C VAL A 126 -1.23 4.46 4.69
N GLU A 127 -1.06 5.68 5.19
CA GLU A 127 -2.13 6.70 5.26
C GLU A 127 -2.73 7.00 3.87
N LYS A 128 -1.88 7.10 2.85
CA LYS A 128 -2.30 7.35 1.45
C LYS A 128 -3.13 6.22 0.84
N LEU A 129 -3.09 5.00 1.37
CA LEU A 129 -3.96 3.92 0.91
C LEU A 129 -5.44 4.19 1.26
N ASN A 130 -5.72 5.07 2.22
CA ASN A 130 -7.05 5.63 2.54
C ASN A 130 -8.18 4.59 2.70
N ALA A 131 -7.89 3.47 3.38
CA ALA A 131 -8.71 2.26 3.31
C ALA A 131 -8.86 1.50 4.62
N GLU A 132 -8.67 2.18 5.76
CA GLU A 132 -8.59 1.50 7.07
C GLU A 132 -7.51 0.38 7.07
N ILE A 133 -6.48 0.55 6.23
CA ILE A 133 -5.34 -0.34 6.14
C ILE A 133 -4.28 0.20 7.10
N ASP A 134 -4.03 -0.56 8.15
CA ASP A 134 -2.91 -0.36 9.08
C ASP A 134 -1.77 -1.36 8.82
N LEU A 135 -0.62 -1.15 9.49
CA LEU A 135 0.57 -2.00 9.39
C LEU A 135 0.28 -3.49 9.66
N GLU A 136 -0.65 -3.80 10.56
CA GLU A 136 -1.07 -5.17 10.87
C GLU A 136 -1.62 -5.93 9.66
N HIS A 137 -2.19 -5.21 8.69
CA HIS A 137 -2.69 -5.83 7.46
C HIS A 137 -1.56 -6.34 6.56
N PHE A 138 -0.34 -5.82 6.72
CA PHE A 138 0.85 -6.28 6.02
C PHE A 138 1.48 -7.52 6.67
N VAL A 139 0.98 -7.97 7.83
CA VAL A 139 1.57 -9.08 8.59
C VAL A 139 0.75 -10.38 8.43
N LEU A 140 1.44 -11.45 8.00
CA LEU A 140 0.92 -12.81 7.99
C LEU A 140 2.04 -13.78 8.40
N ASN A 141 1.74 -14.70 9.33
CA ASN A 141 2.70 -15.69 9.85
C ASN A 141 4.01 -15.05 10.35
N ASP A 142 3.89 -13.97 11.12
CA ASP A 142 5.03 -13.22 11.67
C ASP A 142 5.99 -12.65 10.61
N GLU A 143 5.51 -12.42 9.40
CA GLU A 143 6.28 -11.80 8.31
C GLU A 143 5.51 -10.65 7.65
N PHE A 144 6.24 -9.62 7.22
CA PHE A 144 5.68 -8.57 6.36
C PHE A 144 5.60 -9.07 4.92
N ILE A 145 4.39 -9.30 4.43
CA ILE A 145 4.17 -9.87 3.10
C ILE A 145 2.84 -9.39 2.52
N TYR A 146 2.77 -9.30 1.19
CA TYR A 146 1.50 -9.14 0.49
C TYR A 146 0.62 -10.38 0.76
N ASN A 147 -0.49 -10.20 1.46
CA ASN A 147 -1.31 -11.30 1.94
C ASN A 147 -2.81 -11.05 1.70
N SER A 148 -3.63 -12.05 2.06
CA SER A 148 -5.07 -12.03 1.81
C SER A 148 -5.82 -10.95 2.59
N LYS A 149 -5.36 -10.52 3.77
CA LYS A 149 -5.99 -9.43 4.54
C LYS A 149 -5.89 -8.14 3.75
N LEU A 150 -4.69 -7.84 3.26
CA LEU A 150 -4.42 -6.65 2.46
C LEU A 150 -5.12 -6.71 1.11
N ASP A 151 -4.98 -7.83 0.39
CA ASP A 151 -5.60 -8.04 -0.93
C ASP A 151 -7.12 -7.86 -0.88
N THR A 152 -7.77 -8.37 0.16
CA THR A 152 -9.22 -8.22 0.35
C THR A 152 -9.60 -6.75 0.55
N ARG A 153 -8.88 -6.01 1.41
CA ARG A 153 -9.14 -4.58 1.65
C ARG A 153 -8.91 -3.74 0.40
N LEU A 154 -7.82 -3.98 -0.32
CA LEU A 154 -7.54 -3.28 -1.57
C LEU A 154 -8.63 -3.56 -2.62
N LYS A 155 -9.07 -4.82 -2.75
CA LYS A 155 -10.17 -5.21 -3.65
C LYS A 155 -11.44 -4.43 -3.39
N GLU A 156 -11.79 -4.20 -2.13
CA GLU A 156 -12.99 -3.42 -1.78
C GLU A 156 -12.93 -1.96 -2.26
N LEU A 157 -11.74 -1.38 -2.42
CA LEU A 157 -11.57 0.00 -2.88
C LEU A 157 -11.71 0.14 -4.39
N TYR A 158 -11.11 -0.78 -5.14
CA TYR A 158 -11.07 -0.69 -6.60
C TYR A 158 -12.18 -1.48 -7.29
N THR A 159 -12.98 -2.26 -6.55
CA THR A 159 -14.04 -3.11 -7.11
C THR A 159 -15.42 -2.59 -6.74
N THR A 160 -16.22 -2.28 -7.76
CA THR A 160 -17.66 -2.07 -7.59
C THR A 160 -18.35 -3.42 -7.61
N TYR A 161 -19.18 -3.73 -6.61
CA TYR A 161 -19.94 -4.98 -6.54
C TYR A 161 -21.41 -4.77 -6.94
N CYS A 162 -22.04 -5.81 -7.50
CA CYS A 162 -23.48 -5.84 -7.76
C CYS A 162 -24.25 -5.69 -6.44
N LYS A 163 -25.22 -4.77 -6.41
CA LYS A 163 -26.07 -4.47 -5.25
C LYS A 163 -27.38 -5.26 -5.25
N ASN A 164 -27.83 -5.75 -6.40
CA ASN A 164 -29.09 -6.51 -6.52
C ASN A 164 -29.03 -7.58 -7.62
N ASN A 165 -30.04 -8.48 -7.64
CA ASN A 165 -30.10 -9.59 -8.60
C ASN A 165 -30.25 -9.13 -10.05
N LYS A 166 -30.93 -8.00 -10.31
CA LYS A 166 -31.05 -7.46 -11.67
C LYS A 166 -29.69 -7.05 -12.24
N GLN A 167 -28.84 -6.40 -11.45
CA GLN A 167 -27.48 -6.06 -11.87
C GLN A 167 -26.64 -7.31 -12.15
N LYS A 168 -26.85 -8.38 -11.38
CA LYS A 168 -26.20 -9.68 -11.64
C LYS A 168 -26.66 -10.27 -12.97
N GLU A 169 -27.98 -10.36 -13.20
CA GLU A 169 -28.56 -10.92 -14.43
C GLU A 169 -28.11 -10.14 -15.68
N ILE A 170 -28.14 -8.81 -15.61
CA ILE A 170 -27.67 -7.94 -16.69
C ILE A 170 -26.18 -8.18 -16.95
N LYS A 171 -25.36 -8.28 -15.90
CA LYS A 171 -23.92 -8.54 -16.06
C LYS A 171 -23.68 -9.87 -16.78
N GLU A 172 -24.30 -10.95 -16.31
CA GLU A 172 -24.17 -12.29 -16.91
C GLU A 172 -24.63 -12.30 -18.37
N PHE A 173 -25.69 -11.55 -18.70
CA PHE A 173 -26.17 -11.40 -20.06
C PHE A 173 -25.18 -10.63 -20.95
N THR A 174 -24.64 -9.51 -20.46
CA THR A 174 -23.64 -8.71 -21.17
C THR A 174 -22.34 -9.47 -21.40
N GLU A 175 -21.89 -10.27 -20.42
CA GLU A 175 -20.72 -11.15 -20.55
C GLU A 175 -20.92 -12.17 -21.67
N LYS A 176 -22.08 -12.83 -21.74
CA LYS A 176 -22.42 -13.77 -22.84
C LYS A 176 -22.44 -13.08 -24.21
N ILE A 177 -23.01 -11.88 -24.29
CA ILE A 177 -23.00 -11.10 -25.54
C ILE A 177 -21.55 -10.76 -25.94
N SER A 178 -20.73 -10.33 -24.98
CA SER A 178 -19.32 -10.01 -25.23
C SER A 178 -18.55 -11.20 -25.79
N GLU A 179 -18.77 -12.41 -25.27
CA GLU A 179 -18.17 -13.64 -25.79
C GLU A 179 -18.58 -13.93 -27.25
N ILE A 180 -19.87 -13.78 -27.57
CA ILE A 180 -20.38 -13.96 -28.93
C ILE A 180 -19.72 -12.95 -29.89
N ILE A 181 -19.64 -11.68 -29.50
CA ILE A 181 -19.01 -10.63 -30.31
C ILE A 181 -17.52 -10.93 -30.50
N LYS A 182 -16.78 -11.28 -29.44
CA LYS A 182 -15.36 -11.65 -29.53
C LYS A 182 -15.13 -12.85 -30.45
N HIS A 183 -16.01 -13.86 -30.37
CA HIS A 183 -15.95 -15.01 -31.27
C HIS A 183 -16.19 -14.60 -32.71
N ALA A 184 -17.24 -13.82 -32.98
CA ALA A 184 -17.58 -13.32 -34.31
C ALA A 184 -16.45 -12.48 -34.93
N MET A 185 -15.76 -11.66 -34.12
CA MET A 185 -14.55 -10.95 -34.53
C MET A 185 -13.40 -11.90 -34.88
N LYS A 186 -13.15 -12.92 -34.04
CA LYS A 186 -12.08 -13.90 -34.25
C LYS A 186 -12.26 -14.68 -35.57
N ILE A 187 -13.49 -15.01 -35.93
CA ILE A 187 -13.80 -15.72 -37.18
C ILE A 187 -14.04 -14.77 -38.38
N GLY A 188 -13.83 -13.47 -38.20
CA GLY A 188 -13.88 -12.48 -39.28
C GLY A 188 -15.29 -12.09 -39.73
N LEU A 189 -16.34 -12.48 -39.01
CA LEU A 189 -17.72 -12.06 -39.31
C LEU A 189 -17.95 -10.56 -39.04
N ILE A 190 -17.18 -9.98 -38.11
CA ILE A 190 -17.33 -8.58 -37.71
C ILE A 190 -15.93 -7.93 -37.59
N SER A 191 -15.75 -6.72 -38.13
CA SER A 191 -14.49 -5.97 -37.98
C SER A 191 -14.61 -4.90 -36.88
N ASN A 192 -13.49 -4.68 -36.16
CA ASN A 192 -13.37 -3.61 -35.16
C ASN A 192 -13.65 -2.21 -35.71
N SER A 193 -13.45 -2.00 -37.01
CA SER A 193 -13.59 -0.71 -37.68
C SER A 193 -15.04 -0.35 -38.08
N ARG A 194 -15.96 -1.31 -38.14
CA ARG A 194 -17.34 -1.08 -38.63
C ARG A 194 -18.39 -1.00 -37.54
N LEU A 195 -18.10 -1.46 -36.33
CA LEU A 195 -19.11 -1.51 -35.28
C LEU A 195 -19.37 -0.14 -34.64
N GLY A 196 -18.44 0.82 -34.64
CA GLY A 196 -18.62 2.11 -33.94
C GLY A 196 -18.99 1.97 -32.45
N VAL A 197 -18.90 0.75 -31.92
CA VAL A 197 -19.37 0.32 -30.63
C VAL A 197 -18.14 -0.17 -29.92
N ASN A 198 -17.58 0.69 -29.08
CA ASN A 198 -16.68 0.23 -28.05
C ASN A 198 -17.58 -0.41 -26.97
N PRO A 199 -17.52 -1.73 -26.72
CA PRO A 199 -18.42 -2.39 -25.77
C PRO A 199 -18.35 -1.79 -24.36
N GLU A 200 -17.23 -1.13 -24.05
CA GLU A 200 -16.93 -0.40 -22.83
C GLU A 200 -17.81 0.86 -22.63
N ASN A 201 -18.47 1.35 -23.70
CA ASN A 201 -19.31 2.56 -23.68
C ASN A 201 -20.82 2.28 -23.57
N PHE A 202 -21.25 1.02 -23.48
CA PHE A 202 -22.68 0.69 -23.39
C PHE A 202 -23.31 1.09 -22.06
N ILE A 203 -22.51 1.24 -21.01
CA ILE A 203 -22.96 1.58 -19.67
C ILE A 203 -22.11 2.76 -19.21
N ASP A 204 -22.75 3.88 -18.90
CA ASP A 204 -22.09 5.00 -18.23
C ASP A 204 -21.55 4.50 -16.89
N ILE A 205 -20.23 4.60 -16.74
CA ILE A 205 -19.45 4.03 -15.65
C ILE A 205 -19.73 4.73 -14.31
N ASN A 206 -20.24 5.97 -14.37
CA ASN A 206 -20.52 6.80 -13.20
C ASN A 206 -22.00 6.71 -12.76
N THR A 207 -22.93 6.49 -13.69
CA THR A 207 -24.37 6.47 -13.39
C THR A 207 -25.03 5.10 -13.51
N GLY A 208 -24.45 4.17 -14.26
CA GLY A 208 -25.06 2.89 -14.61
C GLY A 208 -26.12 2.99 -15.72
N ASP A 209 -26.24 4.14 -16.38
CA ASP A 209 -27.17 4.34 -17.48
C ASP A 209 -26.69 3.66 -18.76
N ILE A 210 -27.61 3.02 -19.48
CA ILE A 210 -27.29 2.37 -20.76
C ILE A 210 -27.42 3.41 -21.87
N ASN A 211 -26.29 3.79 -22.48
CA ASN A 211 -26.29 4.71 -23.62
C ASN A 211 -26.61 3.94 -24.90
N TYR A 212 -27.86 4.04 -25.35
CA TYR A 212 -28.27 3.50 -26.65
C TYR A 212 -27.91 4.50 -27.75
N TYR A 213 -26.83 4.26 -28.49
CA TYR A 213 -26.69 4.87 -29.81
C TYR A 213 -27.67 4.20 -30.77
N ARG A 214 -28.79 4.87 -31.02
CA ARG A 214 -29.74 4.48 -32.07
C ARG A 214 -29.00 4.59 -33.41
N ILE A 215 -28.75 3.46 -34.07
CA ILE A 215 -28.36 3.47 -35.49
C ILE A 215 -29.56 4.04 -36.25
N ALA A 216 -29.46 5.30 -36.69
CA ALA A 216 -30.41 5.87 -37.63
C ALA A 216 -30.41 4.99 -38.89
N GLY A 217 -31.61 4.64 -39.34
CA GLY A 217 -31.83 3.56 -40.30
C GLY A 217 -31.02 3.67 -41.59
N LEU A 218 -30.66 2.50 -42.12
CA LEU A 218 -30.31 2.35 -43.53
C LEU A 218 -31.49 2.88 -44.37
N GLN A 219 -31.26 4.00 -45.06
CA GLN A 219 -31.98 4.34 -46.29
C GLN A 219 -31.23 3.73 -47.47
#